data_AF-A0A955R4S6-F1
#
_entry.id   AF-A0A955R4S6-F1
#
_cell.length_a   1.000
_cell.length_b   1.000
_cell.length_c   1.000
_cell.angle_alpha   90.00
_cell.angle_beta   90.00
_cell.angle_gamma   90.00
#
_symmetry.space_group_name_H-M   'P 1'
#
loop_
_entity.id
_entity.type
_entity.pdbx_description
1 polymer ?
#
loop_
_entity_poly.entity_id
_entity_poly.type
_entity_poly.pdbx_seq_one_letter_code
_entity_poly.pdbx_strand_id
1 'polypeptide(L)'
;MEEDSWPDADGDGWGDATATAVRGCSPPAGHVANTEDCDDGAAAVGPDAPETCNGIDDDCDGDVDEGLLLPRTAPRRRASRPDRRC
;
A
#
# COMPACT_ATOMS: atom_id res chain seq x y z
N MET A 1 19.68 14.38 -17.62
CA MET A 1 18.35 13.75 -17.59
C MET A 1 17.72 14.28 -16.34
N GLU A 2 16.53 14.87 -16.44
CA GLU A 2 15.77 15.25 -15.25
C GLU A 2 14.89 14.08 -14.89
N GLU A 3 15.00 13.62 -13.66
CA GLU A 3 14.19 12.56 -13.08
C GLU A 3 13.34 13.14 -11.96
N ASP A 4 12.09 12.70 -11.94
CA ASP A 4 11.13 13.03 -10.89
C ASP A 4 11.32 11.99 -9.77
N SER A 5 11.32 12.46 -8.52
CA SER A 5 11.55 11.64 -7.33
C SER A 5 10.62 12.03 -6.20
N TRP A 6 10.18 11.06 -5.40
CA TRP A 6 9.20 11.22 -4.33
C TRP A 6 9.81 10.83 -2.99
N PRO A 7 9.43 11.51 -1.89
CA PRO A 7 9.95 11.18 -0.57
C PRO A 7 9.57 9.75 -0.19
N ASP A 8 10.51 9.08 0.48
CA ASP A 8 10.40 7.75 1.08
C ASP A 8 10.75 7.97 2.57
N ALA A 9 9.74 8.26 3.39
CA ALA A 9 9.94 8.72 4.75
C ALA A 9 10.10 7.58 5.75
N ASP A 10 9.56 6.40 5.46
CA ASP A 10 9.70 5.22 6.32
C ASP A 10 10.82 4.26 5.89
N GLY A 11 11.36 4.43 4.68
CA GLY A 11 12.55 3.74 4.19
C GLY A 11 12.28 2.35 3.61
N ASP A 12 11.07 2.07 3.14
CA ASP A 12 10.71 0.77 2.56
C ASP A 12 11.04 0.65 1.06
N GLY A 13 11.37 1.78 0.42
CA GLY A 13 11.74 1.86 -1.01
C GLY A 13 10.60 2.31 -1.93
N TRP A 14 9.45 2.66 -1.39
CA TRP A 14 8.31 3.23 -2.09
C TRP A 14 8.15 4.72 -1.74
N GLY A 15 7.64 5.48 -2.70
CA GLY A 15 7.55 6.94 -2.62
C GLY A 15 6.11 7.38 -2.41
N ASP A 16 5.91 8.40 -1.58
CA ASP A 16 4.59 8.96 -1.24
C ASP A 16 3.80 9.34 -2.50
N ALA A 17 2.71 8.62 -2.75
CA ALA A 17 1.81 8.85 -3.88
C ALA A 17 1.12 10.22 -3.85
N THR A 18 1.03 10.84 -2.67
CA THR A 18 0.37 12.12 -2.42
C THR A 18 1.33 13.30 -2.43
N ALA A 19 2.65 13.05 -2.36
CA ALA A 19 3.67 14.08 -2.38
C ALA A 19 3.87 14.70 -3.77
N THR A 20 4.43 15.92 -3.77
CA THR A 20 4.87 16.57 -5.01
C THR A 20 6.27 16.08 -5.37
N ALA A 21 6.42 15.63 -6.62
CA ALA A 21 7.71 15.20 -7.15
C ALA A 21 8.78 16.29 -7.06
N VAL A 22 9.97 15.90 -6.61
CA VAL A 22 11.18 16.69 -6.71
C VAL A 22 11.89 16.32 -8.00
N ARG A 23 11.99 17.29 -8.91
CA ARG A 23 12.66 17.14 -10.20
C ARG A 23 14.10 17.62 -10.13
N GLY A 24 15.05 16.77 -10.54
CA GLY A 24 16.46 17.12 -10.54
C GLY A 24 17.32 16.20 -11.39
N CYS A 25 18.63 16.42 -11.36
CA CYS A 25 19.61 15.53 -12.01
C CYS A 25 19.97 14.32 -11.14
N SER A 26 19.55 14.30 -9.87
CA SER A 26 19.77 13.24 -8.90
C SER A 26 18.68 13.34 -7.85
N PRO A 27 18.11 12.21 -7.40
CA PRO A 27 17.15 12.20 -6.29
C PRO A 27 17.83 12.72 -5.01
N PRO A 28 17.11 13.49 -4.16
CA PRO A 28 17.56 13.79 -2.80
C PRO A 28 17.72 12.50 -1.99
N ALA A 29 18.41 12.58 -0.84
CA ALA A 29 18.43 11.46 0.10
C ALA A 29 17.02 11.20 0.66
N GLY A 30 16.64 9.92 0.76
CA GLY A 30 15.29 9.50 1.18
C GLY A 30 14.23 9.83 0.14
N HIS A 31 14.57 9.72 -1.16
CA HIS A 31 13.59 9.80 -2.25
C HIS A 31 13.80 8.65 -3.23
N VAL A 32 12.70 8.18 -3.82
CA VAL A 32 12.66 7.09 -4.81
C VAL A 32 11.94 7.53 -6.09
N ALA A 33 12.05 6.73 -7.16
CA ALA A 33 11.55 7.08 -8.49
C ALA A 33 10.16 6.50 -8.80
N ASN A 34 9.40 6.16 -7.76
CA ASN A 34 8.04 5.62 -7.83
C ASN A 34 7.11 6.43 -6.92
N THR A 35 5.81 6.14 -7.01
CA THR A 35 4.73 6.82 -6.27
C THR A 35 3.74 5.79 -5.73
N GLU A 36 4.24 4.62 -5.36
CA GLU A 36 3.40 3.44 -5.14
C GLU A 36 3.12 3.22 -3.65
N ASP A 37 3.59 4.12 -2.78
CA ASP A 37 3.30 4.09 -1.36
C ASP A 37 2.00 4.85 -1.04
N CYS A 38 1.05 4.14 -0.41
CA CYS A 38 -0.21 4.68 0.07
C CYS A 38 -0.16 5.18 1.54
N ASP A 39 0.86 4.82 2.32
CA ASP A 39 1.11 5.30 3.69
C ASP A 39 2.63 5.43 4.00
N ASP A 40 3.23 6.54 3.54
CA ASP A 40 4.65 6.95 3.76
C ASP A 40 5.06 7.13 5.24
N GLY A 41 4.17 6.82 6.17
CA GLY A 41 4.46 6.74 7.60
C GLY A 41 4.72 5.32 8.12
N ALA A 42 4.54 4.29 7.29
CA ALA A 42 4.45 2.90 7.71
C ALA A 42 5.11 1.93 6.73
N ALA A 43 6.38 1.59 6.97
CA ALA A 43 7.17 0.66 6.14
C ALA A 43 6.64 -0.79 6.04
N ALA A 44 5.49 -1.06 6.66
CA ALA A 44 4.74 -2.31 6.52
C ALA A 44 3.54 -2.16 5.57
N VAL A 45 3.38 -0.99 4.93
CA VAL A 45 2.33 -0.65 3.98
C VAL A 45 3.03 -0.19 2.71
N GLY A 46 2.83 -0.90 1.61
CA GLY A 46 3.49 -0.66 0.32
C GLY A 46 3.35 -1.87 -0.60
N PRO A 47 3.60 -1.75 -1.91
CA PRO A 47 3.36 -2.80 -2.93
C PRO A 47 3.94 -4.19 -2.68
N ASP A 48 4.95 -4.31 -1.81
CA ASP A 48 5.59 -5.58 -1.45
C ASP A 48 5.17 -6.08 -0.04
N ALA A 49 4.32 -5.34 0.66
CA ALA A 49 3.84 -5.70 1.98
C ALA A 49 2.79 -6.83 1.90
N PRO A 50 2.80 -7.77 2.86
CA PRO A 50 1.77 -8.79 2.94
C PRO A 50 0.52 -8.24 3.61
N GLU A 51 -0.63 -8.46 2.98
CA GLU A 51 -1.93 -8.20 3.59
C GLU A 51 -2.06 -8.79 4.99
N THR A 52 -2.54 -7.96 5.92
CA THR A 52 -2.93 -8.34 7.27
C THR A 52 -4.39 -8.01 7.49
N CYS A 53 -5.11 -8.88 8.20
CA CYS A 53 -6.52 -8.74 8.51
C CYS A 53 -6.74 -7.64 9.59
N ASN A 54 -6.53 -6.39 9.19
CA ASN A 54 -6.50 -5.20 10.04
C ASN A 54 -7.44 -4.09 9.52
N GLY A 55 -8.04 -4.25 8.33
CA GLY A 55 -8.90 -3.26 7.69
C GLY A 55 -8.16 -2.11 7.01
N ILE A 56 -6.87 -2.30 6.72
CA ILE A 56 -5.97 -1.43 5.95
C ILE A 56 -5.64 -2.18 4.65
N ASP A 57 -5.45 -1.42 3.58
CA ASP A 57 -4.85 -1.91 2.33
C ASP A 57 -3.33 -1.87 2.57
N ASP A 58 -2.74 -3.01 2.96
CA ASP A 58 -1.32 -3.05 3.34
C ASP A 58 -0.45 -3.11 2.06
N ASP A 59 -0.91 -3.70 0.96
CA ASP A 59 -0.15 -3.82 -0.28
C ASP A 59 -0.40 -2.69 -1.31
N CYS A 60 -1.22 -1.70 -0.95
CA CYS A 60 -1.56 -0.54 -1.77
C CYS A 60 -2.13 -0.89 -3.17
N ASP A 61 -2.78 -2.06 -3.32
CA ASP A 61 -3.39 -2.47 -4.59
C ASP A 61 -4.81 -1.91 -4.81
N GLY A 62 -5.39 -1.30 -3.77
CA GLY A 62 -6.70 -0.66 -3.76
C GLY A 62 -7.85 -1.56 -3.27
N ASP A 63 -7.59 -2.83 -2.96
CA ASP A 63 -8.45 -3.69 -2.18
C ASP A 63 -7.99 -3.73 -0.71
N VAL A 64 -8.86 -4.19 0.21
CA VAL A 64 -8.55 -4.22 1.65
C VAL A 64 -8.74 -5.65 2.15
N ASP A 65 -7.72 -6.17 2.85
CA ASP A 65 -7.66 -7.52 3.40
C ASP A 65 -7.93 -8.62 2.34
N GLU A 66 -7.47 -8.44 1.11
CA GLU A 66 -7.67 -9.42 0.03
C GLU A 66 -6.79 -10.66 0.24
N GLY A 67 -7.23 -11.79 -0.32
CA GLY A 67 -6.59 -13.09 -0.05
C GLY A 67 -6.72 -13.63 1.40
N LEU A 68 -7.07 -12.81 2.38
CA LEU A 68 -7.24 -13.20 3.80
C LEU A 68 -8.65 -13.68 4.13
N LEU A 69 -9.58 -13.55 3.18
CA LEU A 69 -10.86 -14.21 3.26
C LEU A 69 -10.67 -15.71 3.17
N LEU A 70 -10.94 -16.42 4.28
CA LEU A 70 -11.09 -17.87 4.28
C LEU A 70 -11.88 -18.32 3.04
N PRO A 71 -11.46 -19.39 2.36
CA PRO A 71 -12.00 -19.74 1.05
C PRO A 71 -13.51 -19.85 1.14
N ARG A 72 -14.22 -19.14 0.25
CA ARG A 72 -15.69 -19.04 0.16
C ARG A 72 -16.39 -20.37 -0.15
N THR A 73 -15.72 -21.50 0.07
CA THR A 73 -16.24 -22.87 -0.06
C THR A 73 -17.11 -23.30 1.11
N ALA A 74 -17.30 -22.46 2.14
CA ALA A 74 -18.32 -22.71 3.16
C ALA A 74 -19.73 -22.51 2.52
N PRO A 75 -20.61 -23.53 2.54
CA PRO A 75 -21.90 -23.46 1.87
C PRO A 75 -22.73 -22.32 2.46
N ARG A 76 -23.25 -21.46 1.57
CA ARG A 76 -24.08 -20.29 1.86
C ARG A 76 -25.24 -20.63 2.81
N ARG A 77 -25.02 -20.51 4.13
CA ARG A 77 -26.11 -20.42 5.08
C ARG A 77 -26.38 -18.94 5.32
N ARG A 78 -27.45 -18.49 4.68
CA ARG A 78 -28.18 -17.24 4.87
C ARG A 78 -28.10 -16.78 6.34
N ALA A 79 -27.30 -15.76 6.63
CA ALA A 79 -27.43 -14.98 7.85
C ALA A 79 -26.99 -13.54 7.55
N SER A 80 -27.89 -12.62 7.83
CA SER A 80 -27.75 -11.16 7.69
C SER A 80 -26.62 -10.65 8.61
N ARG A 81 -25.39 -10.54 8.10
CA ARG A 81 -24.28 -9.85 8.77
C ARG A 81 -23.63 -8.91 7.76
N PRO A 82 -23.43 -7.62 8.09
CA PRO A 82 -22.74 -6.71 7.20
C PRO A 82 -21.31 -7.24 7.05
N ASP A 83 -20.78 -7.18 5.82
CA ASP A 83 -19.37 -7.40 5.49
C ASP A 83 -18.46 -6.91 6.62
N ARG A 84 -18.04 -7.81 7.50
CA ARG A 84 -16.73 -7.73 8.11
C ARG A 84 -15.94 -8.78 7.36
N ARG A 85 -15.22 -8.28 6.37
CA ARG A 85 -14.12 -8.99 5.75
C ARG A 85 -13.03 -8.91 6.81
N CYS A 86 -12.59 -10.11 7.20
CA CYS A 86 -12.39 -10.58 8.59
C CYS A 86 -13.71 -10.88 9.38
#